data_AF-A0A4Q3XW66-F1
#
_entry.id   AF-A0A4Q3XW66-F1
#
_cell.length_a   1.000
_cell.length_b   1.000
_cell.length_c   1.000
_cell.angle_alpha   90.00
_cell.angle_beta   90.00
_cell.angle_gamma   90.00
#
_symmetry.space_group_name_H-M   'P 1'
#
loop_
_entity.id
_entity.type
_entity.pdbx_description
1 polymer ?
#
loop_
_entity_poly.entity_id
_entity_poly.type
_entity_poly.pdbx_seq_one_letter_code
_entity_poly.pdbx_strand_id
1 'polypeptide(L)'
;MRLFANGQVRLLVLALALTCSLGWLFKAHCTPGGWTGGEQYSTGCYSDAIPFWTAREVDKGKIPYFQARMEYPVLTGAAIWIEGSAARLLFGKHANATHFLAIATLVNALLAGLVLWLFIKAGLDNRRLWMWALAPPLILYVGHNWDMVAV
;
A
#
# COMPACT_ATOMS: atom_id res chain seq x y z
N MET A 1 11.94 -21.26 -8.87
CA MET A 1 11.25 -21.41 -10.18
C MET A 1 10.17 -22.48 -10.24
N ARG A 2 10.24 -23.64 -9.54
CA ARG A 2 9.20 -24.70 -9.62
C ARG A 2 7.81 -24.32 -9.09
N LEU A 3 7.70 -23.34 -8.20
CA LEU A 3 6.41 -22.87 -7.63
C LEU A 3 5.47 -22.27 -8.68
N PHE A 4 6.02 -21.49 -9.63
CA PHE A 4 5.22 -20.89 -10.70
C PHE A 4 4.91 -21.85 -11.84
N ALA A 5 5.39 -23.10 -11.81
CA ALA A 5 4.96 -24.13 -12.76
C ALA A 5 3.57 -24.68 -12.41
N ASN A 6 3.11 -24.49 -11.17
CA ASN A 6 1.79 -24.90 -10.73
C ASN A 6 0.73 -23.88 -11.18
N GLY A 7 -0.23 -24.32 -12.00
CA GLY A 7 -1.31 -23.48 -12.51
C GLY A 7 -2.14 -22.82 -11.41
N GLN A 8 -2.34 -23.49 -10.27
CA GLN A 8 -3.06 -22.93 -9.13
C GLN A 8 -2.34 -21.74 -8.51
N VAL A 9 -1.00 -21.82 -8.36
CA VAL A 9 -0.20 -20.72 -7.81
C VAL A 9 -0.29 -19.49 -8.71
N ARG A 10 -0.30 -19.68 -10.05
CA ARG A 10 -0.50 -18.58 -10.99
C ARG A 10 -1.86 -17.92 -10.81
N LEU A 11 -2.92 -18.71 -10.65
CA LEU A 11 -4.27 -18.19 -10.42
C LEU A 11 -4.36 -17.40 -9.12
N LEU A 12 -3.75 -17.87 -8.04
CA LEU A 12 -3.70 -17.15 -6.76
C LEU A 12 -2.98 -15.80 -6.89
N VAL A 13 -1.84 -15.77 -7.58
CA VAL A 13 -1.08 -14.54 -7.82
C VAL A 13 -1.87 -13.56 -8.69
N LEU A 14 -2.53 -14.04 -9.74
CA LEU A 14 -3.38 -13.21 -10.60
C LEU A 14 -4.59 -12.66 -9.83
N ALA A 15 -5.23 -13.48 -9.00
CA ALA A 15 -6.33 -13.07 -8.16
C ALA A 15 -5.91 -12.00 -7.15
N LEU A 16 -4.77 -12.18 -6.49
CA LEU A 16 -4.22 -11.18 -5.58
C LEU A 16 -3.87 -9.88 -6.30
N ALA A 17 -3.22 -9.98 -7.47
CA ALA A 17 -2.89 -8.80 -8.27
C ALA A 17 -4.17 -8.05 -8.70
N LEU A 18 -5.22 -8.76 -9.08
CA LEU A 18 -6.53 -8.17 -9.38
C LEU A 18 -7.13 -7.49 -8.14
N THR A 19 -7.16 -8.17 -6.99
CA THR A 19 -7.68 -7.61 -5.73
C THR A 19 -6.94 -6.33 -5.33
N CYS A 20 -5.61 -6.33 -5.36
CA CYS A 20 -4.80 -5.14 -5.07
C CYS A 20 -5.00 -4.03 -6.12
N SER A 21 -5.18 -4.39 -7.39
CA SER A 21 -5.47 -3.42 -8.45
C SER A 21 -6.84 -2.76 -8.26
N LEU A 22 -7.84 -3.54 -7.85
CA LEU A 22 -9.15 -3.00 -7.47
C LEU A 22 -9.03 -2.05 -6.27
N GLY A 23 -8.16 -2.37 -5.30
CA GLY A 23 -7.90 -1.47 -4.18
C GLY A 23 -7.18 -0.17 -4.57
N TRP A 24 -6.22 -0.25 -5.50
CA TRP A 24 -5.64 0.95 -6.11
C TRP A 24 -6.72 1.78 -6.81
N LEU A 25 -7.57 1.18 -7.66
CA LEU A 25 -8.65 1.90 -8.34
C LEU A 25 -9.64 2.51 -7.34
N PHE A 26 -9.94 1.80 -6.25
CA PHE A 26 -10.76 2.30 -5.15
C PHE A 26 -10.14 3.51 -4.42
N LYS A 27 -8.83 3.72 -4.45
CA LYS A 27 -8.22 4.96 -3.94
C LYS A 27 -7.99 6.01 -5.02
N ALA A 28 -7.63 5.57 -6.21
CA ALA A 28 -7.28 6.42 -7.34
C ALA A 28 -8.47 7.23 -7.88
N HIS A 29 -9.72 6.76 -7.69
CA HIS A 29 -10.90 7.54 -8.08
C HIS A 29 -11.01 8.90 -7.36
N CYS A 30 -10.25 9.09 -6.27
CA CYS A 30 -10.15 10.32 -5.50
C CYS A 30 -8.96 11.21 -5.93
N THR A 31 -8.22 10.84 -6.97
CA THR A 31 -7.02 11.56 -7.43
C THR A 31 -7.05 11.76 -8.96
N PRO A 32 -6.86 12.98 -9.52
CA PRO A 32 -6.71 14.28 -8.87
C PRO A 32 -8.05 15.02 -8.66
N GLY A 33 -8.14 15.83 -7.60
CA GLY A 33 -9.32 16.67 -7.29
C GLY A 33 -10.16 16.20 -6.11
N GLY A 34 -9.89 15.01 -5.58
CA GLY A 34 -10.46 14.56 -4.30
C GLY A 34 -9.75 15.22 -3.11
N TRP A 35 -10.35 15.10 -1.92
CA TRP A 35 -9.99 15.76 -0.66
C TRP A 35 -10.45 17.22 -0.52
N THR A 36 -11.57 17.56 -1.17
CA THR A 36 -12.28 18.83 -0.97
C THR A 36 -13.59 18.60 -0.22
N GLY A 37 -14.06 19.60 0.53
CA GLY A 37 -15.38 19.54 1.18
C GLY A 37 -15.60 18.40 2.20
N GLY A 38 -14.53 17.73 2.67
CA GLY A 38 -14.62 16.62 3.63
C GLY A 38 -14.98 15.26 3.04
N GLU A 39 -14.98 15.12 1.70
CA GLU A 39 -15.35 13.88 1.01
C GLU A 39 -14.50 12.67 1.42
N GLN A 40 -13.25 12.88 1.85
CA GLN A 40 -12.39 11.82 2.37
C GLN A 40 -13.07 10.98 3.46
N TYR A 41 -13.98 11.57 4.24
CA TYR A 41 -14.67 10.92 5.34
C TYR A 41 -16.01 10.27 4.96
N SER A 42 -16.52 10.48 3.75
CA SER A 42 -17.84 9.99 3.32
C SER A 42 -17.82 9.11 2.06
N THR A 43 -16.77 9.20 1.24
CA THR A 43 -16.70 8.48 -0.06
C THR A 43 -15.65 7.38 -0.10
N GLY A 44 -15.01 7.06 1.02
CA GLY A 44 -13.94 6.04 1.07
C GLY A 44 -12.59 6.53 0.56
N CYS A 45 -12.47 7.83 0.28
CA CYS A 45 -11.26 8.49 -0.23
C CYS A 45 -10.15 8.68 0.81
N TYR A 46 -10.41 8.46 2.10
CA TYR A 46 -9.38 8.59 3.12
C TYR A 46 -8.20 7.61 2.92
N SER A 47 -7.00 8.16 3.08
CA SER A 47 -5.71 7.49 3.12
C SER A 47 -4.75 8.37 3.90
N ASP A 48 -3.92 7.79 4.77
CA ASP A 48 -2.91 8.52 5.52
C ASP A 48 -1.79 9.08 4.62
N ALA A 49 -1.53 8.44 3.48
CA ALA A 49 -0.45 8.86 2.56
C ALA A 49 -0.65 10.29 2.04
N ILE A 50 -1.90 10.69 1.77
CA ILE A 50 -2.21 12.01 1.23
C ILE A 50 -1.82 13.14 2.20
N PRO A 51 -2.33 13.19 3.45
CA PRO A 51 -1.93 14.21 4.41
C PRO A 51 -0.48 14.04 4.87
N PHE A 52 0.07 12.83 4.92
CA PHE A 52 1.45 12.63 5.37
C PHE A 52 2.47 13.30 4.45
N TRP A 53 2.17 13.38 3.14
CA TRP A 53 3.03 14.04 2.18
C TRP A 53 3.48 15.42 2.66
N THR A 54 2.56 16.25 3.16
CA THR A 54 2.85 17.60 3.65
C THR A 54 2.88 17.69 5.17
N ALA A 55 1.90 17.13 5.86
CA ALA A 55 1.71 17.28 7.30
C ALA A 55 2.71 16.47 8.15
N ARG A 56 3.39 15.49 7.55
CA ARG A 56 4.53 14.77 8.17
C ARG A 56 5.85 15.08 7.46
N GLU A 57 5.85 16.08 6.59
CA GLU A 57 7.04 16.61 5.91
C GLU A 57 7.82 15.54 5.12
N VAL A 58 7.09 14.56 4.59
CA VAL A 58 7.63 13.49 3.73
C VAL A 58 8.12 14.10 2.41
N ASP A 59 7.41 15.10 1.89
CA ASP A 59 7.79 15.93 0.74
C ASP A 59 9.17 16.59 0.91
N LYS A 60 9.50 17.01 2.14
CA LYS A 60 10.80 17.60 2.51
C LYS A 60 11.85 16.56 2.85
N GLY A 61 11.49 15.28 2.94
CA GLY A 61 12.41 14.19 3.26
C GLY A 61 12.91 14.16 4.70
N LYS A 62 12.20 14.82 5.61
CA LYS A 62 12.59 14.84 7.01
C LYS A 62 12.56 13.44 7.60
N ILE A 63 13.59 13.10 8.36
CA ILE A 63 13.71 11.80 9.03
C ILE A 63 12.67 11.76 10.17
N PRO A 64 11.76 10.77 10.19
CA PRO A 64 10.78 10.62 11.26
C PRO A 64 11.41 10.57 12.64
N TYR A 65 10.71 11.06 13.67
CA TYR A 65 11.11 11.15 15.08
C TYR A 65 12.26 12.13 15.38
N PHE A 66 13.20 12.31 14.46
CA PHE A 66 14.32 13.23 14.61
C PHE A 66 14.03 14.63 14.10
N GLN A 67 13.33 14.73 12.96
CA GLN A 67 13.11 15.99 12.26
C GLN A 67 11.62 16.29 12.03
N ALA A 68 10.78 15.26 11.98
CA ALA A 68 9.35 15.36 11.83
C ALA A 68 8.63 14.49 12.86
N ARG A 69 7.47 14.98 13.34
CA ARG A 69 6.58 14.19 14.19
C ARG A 69 6.06 13.01 13.38
N MET A 70 6.04 11.82 13.98
CA MET A 70 5.49 10.60 13.40
C MET A 70 4.76 9.82 14.48
N GLU A 71 3.49 9.49 14.21
CA GLU A 71 2.59 8.79 15.13
C GLU A 71 2.66 7.26 14.98
N TYR A 72 3.16 6.77 13.85
CA TYR A 72 3.34 5.35 13.61
C TYR A 72 4.52 4.78 14.43
N PRO A 73 4.63 3.45 14.59
CA PRO A 73 5.81 2.81 15.20
C PRO A 73 7.09 3.05 14.38
N VAL A 74 8.25 2.96 15.04
CA VAL A 74 9.56 3.33 14.45
C VAL A 74 9.83 2.67 13.09
N LEU A 75 9.57 1.36 12.96
CA LEU A 75 9.78 0.63 11.71
C LEU A 75 8.81 1.04 10.60
N THR A 76 7.55 1.31 10.95
CA THR A 76 6.56 1.82 9.99
C THR A 76 6.90 3.24 9.56
N GLY A 77 7.34 4.10 10.48
CA GLY A 77 7.89 5.42 10.15
C GLY A 77 9.09 5.33 9.19
N ALA A 78 9.98 4.36 9.40
CA ALA A 78 11.10 4.12 8.48
C ALA A 78 10.62 3.69 7.08
N ALA A 79 9.61 2.81 6.99
CA ALA A 79 9.00 2.42 5.72
C ALA A 79 8.38 3.63 5.00
N ILE A 80 7.58 4.44 5.71
CA ILE A 80 7.01 5.71 5.22
C ILE A 80 8.10 6.62 4.64
N TRP A 81 9.23 6.76 5.34
CA TRP A 81 10.34 7.59 4.89
C TRP A 81 11.05 7.03 3.65
N ILE A 82 11.23 5.71 3.56
CA ILE A 82 11.80 5.03 2.39
C ILE A 82 10.90 5.22 1.17
N GLU A 83 9.59 5.01 1.32
CA GLU A 83 8.60 5.20 0.27
C GLU A 83 8.50 6.65 -0.20
N GLY A 84 8.51 7.59 0.74
CA GLY A 84 8.56 9.02 0.43
C GLY A 84 9.86 9.42 -0.28
N SER A 85 10.97 8.79 0.07
CA SER A 85 12.25 8.97 -0.63
C SER A 85 12.20 8.38 -2.04
N ALA A 86 11.57 7.22 -2.22
CA ALA A 86 11.33 6.66 -3.55
C ALA A 86 10.44 7.58 -4.40
N ALA A 87 9.41 8.20 -3.81
CA ALA A 87 8.56 9.16 -4.51
C ALA A 87 9.35 10.37 -5.01
N ARG A 88 10.18 10.95 -4.15
CA ARG A 88 11.03 12.09 -4.51
C ARG A 88 12.10 11.71 -5.52
N LEU A 89 12.67 10.52 -5.42
CA LEU A 89 13.68 10.02 -6.36
C LEU A 89 13.09 9.77 -7.76
N LEU A 90 11.94 9.11 -7.84
CA LEU A 90 11.32 8.71 -9.11
C LEU A 90 10.67 9.89 -9.84
N PHE A 91 10.07 10.83 -9.10
CA PHE A 91 9.27 11.92 -9.69
C PHE A 91 9.93 13.30 -9.56
N GLY A 92 11.01 13.44 -8.80
CA GLY A 92 11.76 14.69 -8.64
C GLY A 92 10.86 15.85 -8.21
N LYS A 93 10.96 16.99 -8.92
CA LYS A 93 10.13 18.19 -8.68
C LYS A 93 8.62 17.97 -8.89
N HIS A 94 8.22 16.88 -9.54
CA HIS A 94 6.83 16.53 -9.77
C HIS A 94 6.28 15.56 -8.72
N ALA A 95 7.10 15.13 -7.75
CA ALA A 95 6.64 14.30 -6.64
C ALA A 95 5.50 14.99 -5.89
N ASN A 96 4.43 14.24 -5.61
CA ASN A 96 3.24 14.74 -4.95
C ASN A 96 2.60 13.63 -4.12
N ALA A 97 1.55 13.98 -3.38
CA ALA A 97 0.82 13.05 -2.53
C ALA A 97 0.26 11.83 -3.29
N THR A 98 -0.20 11.99 -4.53
CA THR A 98 -0.70 10.89 -5.37
C THR A 98 0.42 9.91 -5.75
N HIS A 99 1.60 10.42 -6.11
CA HIS A 99 2.77 9.59 -6.37
C HIS A 99 3.20 8.81 -5.14
N PHE A 100 3.18 9.46 -3.97
CA PHE A 100 3.50 8.81 -2.70
C PHE A 100 2.47 7.73 -2.34
N LEU A 101 1.17 8.02 -2.47
CA LEU A 101 0.10 7.04 -2.32
C LEU A 101 0.27 5.83 -3.26
N ALA A 102 0.64 6.06 -4.52
CA ALA A 102 0.88 4.99 -5.48
C ALA A 102 2.04 4.07 -5.04
N ILE A 103 3.13 4.65 -4.53
CA ILE A 103 4.27 3.89 -4.01
C ILE A 103 3.89 3.11 -2.76
N ALA A 104 3.22 3.74 -1.78
CA ALA A 104 2.77 3.07 -0.57
C ALA A 104 1.82 1.90 -0.90
N THR A 105 0.88 2.11 -1.83
CA THR A 105 -0.05 1.07 -2.29
C THR A 105 0.70 -0.07 -2.98
N LEU A 106 1.70 0.23 -3.81
CA LEU A 106 2.52 -0.77 -4.47
C LEU A 106 3.33 -1.59 -3.46
N VAL A 107 3.96 -0.94 -2.48
CA VAL A 107 4.70 -1.64 -1.41
C VAL A 107 3.78 -2.57 -0.63
N ASN A 108 2.60 -2.09 -0.22
CA ASN A 108 1.60 -2.92 0.44
C ASN A 108 1.14 -4.10 -0.42
N ALA A 109 0.96 -3.92 -1.74
CA ALA A 109 0.62 -5.00 -2.65
C ALA A 109 1.74 -6.04 -2.80
N LEU A 110 3.01 -5.60 -2.81
CA LEU A 110 4.18 -6.49 -2.82
C LEU A 110 4.29 -7.28 -1.51
N LEU A 111 4.05 -6.63 -0.36
CA LEU A 111 3.98 -7.30 0.95
C LEU A 111 2.84 -8.31 0.98
N ALA A 112 1.68 -7.99 0.38
CA ALA A 112 0.59 -8.95 0.29
C ALA A 112 0.96 -10.18 -0.56
N GLY A 113 1.75 -9.98 -1.62
CA GLY A 113 2.34 -11.05 -2.41
C GLY A 113 3.35 -11.88 -1.63
N LEU A 114 4.17 -11.25 -0.79
CA LEU A 114 5.10 -11.92 0.11
C LEU A 114 4.35 -12.80 1.12
N VAL A 115 3.29 -12.29 1.75
CA VAL A 115 2.45 -13.08 2.68
C VAL A 115 1.81 -14.27 1.98
N LEU A 116 1.26 -14.09 0.77
CA LEU A 116 0.73 -15.21 -0.02
C LEU A 116 1.82 -16.28 -0.28
N TRP A 117 3.03 -15.85 -0.64
CA TRP A 117 4.15 -16.74 -0.84
C TRP A 117 4.53 -17.51 0.43
N LEU A 118 4.55 -16.83 1.58
CA LEU A 118 4.80 -17.46 2.89
C LEU A 118 3.70 -18.49 3.22
N PHE A 119 2.43 -18.18 2.95
CA PHE A 119 1.33 -19.13 3.16
C PHE A 119 1.44 -20.38 2.28
N ILE A 120 1.83 -20.22 1.02
CA ILE A 120 2.08 -21.36 0.13
C ILE A 120 3.24 -22.20 0.67
N LYS A 121 4.32 -21.56 1.14
CA LYS A 121 5.49 -22.24 1.71
C LYS A 121 5.19 -22.99 3.00
N ALA A 122 4.32 -22.44 3.83
CA ALA A 122 3.85 -23.07 5.06
C ALA A 122 2.82 -24.20 4.81
N GLY A 123 2.41 -24.43 3.56
CA GLY A 123 1.50 -25.52 3.20
C GLY A 123 0.06 -25.29 3.64
N LEU A 124 -0.38 -24.02 3.71
CA LEU A 124 -1.78 -23.72 4.01
C LEU A 124 -2.70 -24.31 2.95
N ASP A 125 -3.89 -24.73 3.38
CA ASP A 125 -4.90 -25.30 2.49
C ASP A 125 -5.40 -24.27 1.46
N ASN A 126 -5.94 -24.78 0.36
CA ASN A 126 -6.38 -23.97 -0.77
C ASN A 126 -7.42 -22.91 -0.37
N ARG A 127 -8.32 -23.21 0.57
CA ARG A 127 -9.35 -22.24 0.98
C ARG A 127 -8.69 -21.04 1.64
N ARG A 128 -7.70 -21.22 2.51
CA ARG A 128 -6.96 -20.11 3.13
C ARG A 128 -6.19 -19.27 2.13
N LEU A 129 -5.55 -19.90 1.15
CA LEU A 129 -4.84 -19.19 0.09
C LEU A 129 -5.78 -18.30 -0.73
N TRP A 130 -6.96 -18.82 -1.10
CA TRP A 130 -7.98 -18.05 -1.82
C TRP A 130 -8.62 -16.96 -0.96
N MET A 131 -8.86 -17.21 0.33
CA MET A 131 -9.35 -16.19 1.27
C MET A 131 -8.37 -15.02 1.38
N TRP A 132 -7.06 -15.27 1.33
CA TRP A 132 -6.05 -14.21 1.28
C TRP A 132 -6.03 -13.48 -0.06
N ALA A 133 -5.92 -14.22 -1.17
CA ALA A 133 -5.81 -13.63 -2.51
C ALA A 133 -7.03 -12.77 -2.90
N LEU A 134 -8.22 -13.10 -2.40
CA LEU A 134 -9.48 -12.40 -2.64
C LEU A 134 -9.99 -11.65 -1.41
N ALA A 135 -9.13 -11.34 -0.43
CA ALA A 135 -9.54 -10.71 0.82
C ALA A 135 -10.17 -9.32 0.55
N PRO A 136 -11.45 -9.09 0.89
CA PRO A 136 -12.08 -7.78 0.74
C PRO A 136 -11.32 -6.64 1.45
N PRO A 137 -10.68 -6.84 2.62
CA PRO A 137 -9.84 -5.81 3.23
C PRO A 137 -8.71 -5.30 2.34
N LEU A 138 -8.13 -6.12 1.44
CA LEU A 138 -7.10 -5.65 0.51
C LEU A 138 -7.66 -4.63 -0.48
N ILE A 139 -8.93 -4.75 -0.90
CA ILE A 139 -9.55 -3.73 -1.77
C ILE A 139 -9.71 -2.41 -1.01
N LEU A 140 -10.12 -2.47 0.25
CA LEU A 140 -10.45 -1.27 1.02
C LEU A 140 -9.21 -0.58 1.62
N TYR A 141 -8.20 -1.36 2.04
CA TYR A 141 -7.12 -0.92 2.91
C TYR A 141 -5.72 -0.95 2.28
N VAL A 142 -5.49 -1.57 1.11
CA VAL A 142 -4.13 -1.65 0.51
C VAL A 142 -3.49 -0.28 0.26
N GLY A 143 -4.29 0.75 0.00
CA GLY A 143 -3.83 2.15 -0.11
C GLY A 143 -4.33 3.06 1.02
N HIS A 144 -4.80 2.51 2.14
CA HIS A 144 -5.35 3.30 3.24
C HIS A 144 -4.28 3.74 4.24
N ASN A 145 -3.39 2.82 4.63
CA ASN A 145 -2.34 3.03 5.62
C ASN A 145 -1.21 1.99 5.43
N TRP A 146 -0.35 1.82 6.45
CA TRP A 146 0.77 0.88 6.45
C TRP A 146 0.52 -0.41 7.24
N ASP A 147 -0.73 -0.87 7.35
CA ASP A 147 -1.05 -2.09 8.12
C ASP A 147 -0.31 -3.33 7.60
N MET A 148 -0.04 -3.40 6.29
CA MET A 148 0.72 -4.50 5.69
C MET A 148 2.19 -4.56 6.13
N VAL A 149 2.76 -3.45 6.61
CA VAL A 149 4.13 -3.43 7.19
C VAL A 149 4.13 -4.02 8.60
N ALA A 150 3.00 -3.95 9.29
CA ALA A 150 2.86 -4.44 10.66
C ALA A 150 2.62 -5.96 10.76
N VAL A 151 2.25 -6.62 9.66
CA VAL A 151 1.90 -8.05 9.57
C VAL A 151 2.99 -8.83 8.87
#